data_AF-A0A3P5XMX6-F1
#
_entry.id   AF-A0A3P5XMX6-F1
#
_cell.length_a   1.000
_cell.length_b   1.000
_cell.length_c   1.000
_cell.angle_alpha   90.00
_cell.angle_beta   90.00
_cell.angle_gamma   90.00
#
_symmetry.space_group_name_H-M   'P 1'
#
loop_
_entity.id
_entity.type
_entity.pdbx_description
1 polymer ?
#
loop_
_entity_poly.entity_id
_entity_poly.type
_entity_poly.pdbx_seq_one_letter_code
_entity_poly.pdbx_strand_id
1 'polypeptide(L)'
;MLVRIILILGVALMLFAGGAAGWQYWQQNFAAPELAAATGTAVQETPPETLPDAAGAPTAETPAQTWLISLTGELVDTETVTAFLLQDRFVEDRVFRISMRVPMTAFLAEGETLPDPVYRPVFADIRAPRLVAGMCGMLLDAWAGSCRMGEAGVRGESYDPETETVELELRLYYTQKPGEVPLPDLKSHVMQQDWLNVAARLGKQELEGADAMELAAATIRAAAGICAEVEARGQACRILKMSMQWDSPEDFTGQVTWAWMEPMPKGMYPAAPLY
;
A
#
# COMPACT_ATOMS: atom_id res chain seq x y z
N MET A 1 30.02 42.72 27.06
CA MET A 1 28.86 42.93 27.96
C MET A 1 27.51 42.84 27.25
N LEU A 2 27.35 43.33 26.01
CA LEU A 2 26.07 43.25 25.27
C LEU A 2 25.48 41.83 25.10
N VAL A 3 26.32 40.83 24.81
CA VAL A 3 25.85 39.46 24.52
C VAL A 3 25.23 38.75 25.74
N ARG A 4 25.74 39.04 26.96
CA ARG A 4 25.17 38.46 28.20
C ARG A 4 23.83 39.10 28.57
N ILE A 5 23.62 40.36 28.23
CA ILE A 5 22.35 41.07 28.48
C ILE A 5 21.26 40.52 27.55
N ILE A 6 21.58 40.21 26.29
CA ILE A 6 20.62 39.64 25.33
C ILE A 6 20.20 38.23 25.71
N LEU A 7 21.12 37.39 26.19
CA LEU A 7 20.80 36.04 26.66
C LEU A 7 19.93 36.05 27.93
N ILE A 8 20.20 36.95 28.87
CA ILE A 8 19.39 37.08 30.09
C ILE A 8 17.99 37.62 29.75
N LEU A 9 17.88 38.56 28.80
CA LEU A 9 16.58 39.08 28.35
C LEU A 9 15.76 38.04 27.57
N GLY A 10 16.41 37.21 26.75
CA GLY A 10 15.75 36.13 26.00
C GLY A 10 15.21 35.01 26.89
N VAL A 11 15.96 34.64 27.94
CA VAL A 11 15.51 33.64 28.93
C VAL A 11 14.40 34.21 29.83
N ALA A 12 14.48 35.49 30.21
CA ALA A 12 13.42 36.14 30.96
C ALA A 12 12.10 36.23 30.18
N LEU A 13 12.14 36.51 28.87
CA LEU A 13 10.94 36.59 28.04
C LEU A 13 10.25 35.22 27.84
N MET A 14 11.00 34.11 27.84
CA MET A 14 10.42 32.77 27.78
C MET A 14 9.72 32.35 29.08
N LEU A 15 10.20 32.81 30.25
CA LEU A 15 9.63 32.44 31.54
C LEU A 15 8.32 33.19 31.88
N PHE A 16 8.12 34.39 31.33
CA PHE A 16 6.89 35.17 31.58
C PHE A 16 5.77 34.95 30.54
N ALA A 17 6.07 34.45 29.34
CA ALA A 17 5.06 34.23 28.30
C ALA A 17 4.16 32.99 28.52
N GLY A 18 4.50 32.10 29.46
CA GLY A 18 3.69 30.92 29.82
C GLY A 18 2.82 31.07 31.08
N GLY A 19 2.82 32.25 31.72
CA GLY A 19 2.49 32.44 33.14
C GLY A 19 1.01 32.38 33.58
N ALA A 20 0.06 31.97 32.75
CA ALA A 20 -1.33 31.75 33.21
C ALA A 20 -2.03 30.64 32.42
N ALA A 21 -1.90 30.65 31.09
CA ALA A 21 -2.50 29.63 30.22
C ALA A 21 -1.83 28.25 30.39
N GLY A 22 -0.50 28.22 30.56
CA GLY A 22 0.22 26.97 30.86
C GLY A 22 -0.11 26.41 32.24
N TRP A 23 -0.39 27.28 33.21
CA TRP A 23 -0.75 26.88 34.57
C TRP A 23 -2.19 26.35 34.68
N GLN A 24 -3.13 26.96 33.96
CA GLN A 24 -4.51 26.44 33.84
C GLN A 24 -4.55 25.11 33.09
N TYR A 25 -3.76 24.96 32.02
CA TYR A 25 -3.66 23.70 31.28
C TYR A 25 -3.08 22.56 32.12
N TRP A 26 -2.08 22.87 32.97
CA TRP A 26 -1.51 21.87 33.88
C TRP A 26 -2.48 21.46 34.99
N GLN A 27 -3.22 22.41 35.59
CA GLN A 27 -4.24 22.11 36.59
C GLN A 27 -5.40 21.27 36.05
N GLN A 28 -5.81 21.47 34.79
CA GLN A 28 -6.92 20.72 34.20
C GLN A 28 -6.55 19.29 33.79
N ASN A 29 -5.28 19.03 33.46
CA ASN A 29 -4.87 17.77 32.84
C ASN A 29 -3.94 16.91 33.71
N PHE A 30 -3.28 17.48 34.73
CA PHE A 30 -2.24 16.77 35.49
C PHE A 30 -2.35 16.92 37.02
N ALA A 31 -3.20 17.81 37.54
CA ALA A 31 -3.46 17.84 38.97
C ALA A 31 -4.41 16.69 39.34
N ALA A 32 -3.89 15.71 40.09
CA ALA A 32 -4.66 14.58 40.61
C ALA A 32 -5.91 15.06 41.39
N PRO A 33 -7.02 14.29 41.38
CA PRO A 33 -8.27 14.66 42.02
C PRO A 33 -8.20 14.44 43.53
N GLU A 34 -7.35 15.16 44.23
CA GLU A 34 -7.32 15.23 45.69
C GLU A 34 -7.41 16.69 46.14
N LEU A 35 -8.47 17.38 45.72
CA LEU A 35 -9.02 18.58 46.37
C LEU A 35 -10.41 18.99 45.84
N ALA A 36 -11.11 18.10 45.13
CA ALA A 36 -12.52 18.28 44.75
C ALA A 36 -13.50 17.54 45.69
N ALA A 37 -13.02 17.07 46.85
CA ALA A 37 -13.87 16.59 47.94
C ALA A 37 -14.29 17.78 48.83
N ALA A 38 -15.00 18.75 48.26
CA ALA A 38 -15.64 19.81 49.03
C ALA A 38 -16.82 20.46 48.29
N THR A 39 -17.66 19.69 47.62
CA THR A 39 -19.05 20.08 47.36
C THR A 39 -19.91 18.82 47.26
N GLY A 40 -20.80 18.67 48.22
CA GLY A 40 -21.49 17.41 48.50
C GLY A 40 -22.56 17.02 47.50
N THR A 41 -22.82 15.73 47.42
CA THR A 41 -24.11 15.13 47.77
C THR A 41 -23.91 13.63 47.89
N ALA A 42 -24.16 13.10 49.08
CA ALA A 42 -24.14 11.68 49.38
C ALA A 42 -25.50 11.08 49.01
N VAL A 43 -25.51 9.96 48.27
CA VAL A 43 -26.51 8.88 48.44
C VAL A 43 -25.89 7.52 48.05
N GLN A 44 -25.49 6.80 49.09
CA GLN A 44 -25.73 5.38 49.39
C GLN A 44 -25.56 4.27 48.32
N GLU A 45 -24.58 3.40 48.61
CA GLU A 45 -24.42 2.04 48.10
C GLU A 45 -25.45 1.06 48.69
N THR A 46 -25.97 0.15 47.86
CA THR A 46 -26.58 -1.11 48.29
C THR A 46 -26.17 -2.22 47.31
N PRO A 47 -25.60 -3.36 47.75
CA PRO A 47 -25.42 -4.56 46.91
C PRO A 47 -26.28 -5.74 47.42
N PRO A 48 -26.31 -6.90 46.73
CA PRO A 48 -26.61 -7.14 45.32
C PRO A 48 -27.83 -8.09 45.17
N GLU A 49 -28.63 -7.97 44.11
CA GLU A 49 -29.66 -8.96 43.76
C GLU A 49 -29.39 -9.51 42.35
N THR A 50 -29.28 -10.83 42.28
CA THR A 50 -28.89 -11.64 41.12
C THR A 50 -30.04 -11.91 40.15
N LEU A 51 -29.67 -12.06 38.86
CA LEU A 51 -30.31 -12.78 37.72
C LEU A 51 -30.67 -11.87 36.53
N PRO A 52 -30.80 -12.41 35.29
CA PRO A 52 -29.84 -13.20 34.51
C PRO A 52 -29.65 -12.62 33.07
N ASP A 53 -28.61 -13.09 32.36
CA ASP A 53 -28.39 -13.00 30.91
C ASP A 53 -28.76 -11.69 30.17
N ALA A 54 -27.80 -10.76 30.14
CA ALA A 54 -27.76 -9.71 29.12
C ALA A 54 -26.48 -9.85 28.30
N ALA A 55 -26.70 -10.12 27.01
CA ALA A 55 -25.89 -9.81 25.84
C ALA A 55 -24.42 -9.45 26.09
N GLY A 56 -23.54 -10.28 25.50
CA GLY A 56 -22.10 -10.08 25.46
C GLY A 56 -21.71 -8.61 25.35
N ALA A 57 -20.93 -8.18 26.33
CA ALA A 57 -20.30 -6.87 26.33
C ALA A 57 -19.63 -6.64 24.96
N PRO A 58 -19.76 -5.44 24.37
CA PRO A 58 -18.97 -5.10 23.20
C PRO A 58 -17.50 -5.27 23.61
N THR A 59 -16.82 -6.23 23.00
CA THR A 59 -15.36 -6.24 22.99
C THR A 59 -14.95 -4.85 22.56
N ALA A 60 -14.30 -4.11 23.44
CA ALA A 60 -13.73 -2.82 23.09
C ALA A 60 -12.84 -3.07 21.86
N GLU A 61 -13.31 -2.63 20.68
CA GLU A 61 -12.55 -2.69 19.46
C GLU A 61 -11.26 -1.91 19.75
N THR A 62 -10.16 -2.65 19.89
CA THR A 62 -8.84 -2.03 19.92
C THR A 62 -8.78 -1.22 18.62
N PRO A 63 -8.50 0.10 18.67
CA PRO A 63 -8.47 0.90 17.45
C PRO A 63 -7.55 0.19 16.47
N ALA A 64 -8.09 -0.14 15.29
CA ALA A 64 -7.34 -0.84 14.26
C ALA A 64 -6.04 -0.08 14.03
N GLN A 65 -4.90 -0.72 14.25
CA GLN A 65 -3.61 -0.05 14.12
C GLN A 65 -3.44 0.40 12.67
N THR A 66 -3.42 1.71 12.44
CA THR A 66 -3.35 2.34 11.11
C THR A 66 -1.95 2.80 10.74
N TRP A 67 -0.93 2.38 11.50
CA TRP A 67 0.45 2.84 11.33
C TRP A 67 1.42 1.67 11.54
N LEU A 68 2.53 1.70 10.81
CA LEU A 68 3.66 0.78 10.95
C LEU A 68 4.94 1.60 11.05
N ILE A 69 5.98 1.00 11.64
CA ILE A 69 7.31 1.60 11.77
C ILE A 69 8.27 0.81 10.87
N SER A 70 9.15 1.50 10.16
CA SER A 70 10.21 0.89 9.35
C SER A 70 11.38 0.42 10.22
N LEU A 71 12.34 -0.31 9.65
CA LEU A 71 13.58 -0.66 10.35
C LEU A 71 14.39 0.59 10.79
N THR A 72 14.25 1.72 10.09
CA THR A 72 14.92 2.98 10.45
C THR A 72 14.25 3.71 11.61
N GLY A 73 13.06 3.27 12.04
CA GLY A 73 12.28 3.89 13.12
C GLY A 73 11.35 5.00 12.64
N GLU A 74 11.26 5.19 11.34
CA GLU A 74 10.35 6.15 10.72
C GLU A 74 8.95 5.55 10.58
N LEU A 75 7.94 6.41 10.60
CA LEU A 75 6.58 6.00 10.26
C LEU A 75 6.52 5.67 8.77
N VAL A 76 5.95 4.51 8.46
CA VAL A 76 5.61 4.13 7.08
C VAL A 76 4.45 5.01 6.62
N ASP A 77 4.48 5.43 5.36
CA ASP A 77 3.42 6.22 4.77
C ASP A 77 2.07 5.49 4.81
N THR A 78 0.99 6.27 4.98
CA THR A 78 -0.36 5.73 5.15
C THR A 78 -0.80 4.88 3.98
N GLU A 79 -0.40 5.22 2.75
CA GLU A 79 -0.79 4.49 1.54
C GLU A 79 -0.21 3.08 1.54
N THR A 80 1.08 2.96 1.86
CA THR A 80 1.79 1.69 2.02
C THR A 80 1.24 0.87 3.17
N VAL A 81 1.00 1.47 4.34
CA VAL A 81 0.38 0.78 5.49
C VAL A 81 -1.00 0.24 5.10
N THR A 82 -1.80 1.04 4.41
CA THR A 82 -3.13 0.65 3.94
C THR A 82 -3.04 -0.50 2.94
N ALA A 83 -2.09 -0.44 1.99
CA ALA A 83 -1.86 -1.50 1.02
C ALA A 83 -1.34 -2.79 1.65
N PHE A 84 -0.62 -2.70 2.76
CA PHE A 84 -0.11 -3.84 3.52
C PHE A 84 -1.16 -4.47 4.45
N LEU A 85 -1.99 -3.67 5.13
CA LEU A 85 -2.95 -4.18 6.11
C LEU A 85 -4.29 -4.58 5.48
N LEU A 86 -4.79 -3.84 4.50
CA LEU A 86 -6.12 -4.03 3.92
C LEU A 86 -6.07 -4.91 2.67
N GLN A 87 -5.84 -6.20 2.87
CA GLN A 87 -5.65 -7.17 1.78
C GLN A 87 -6.93 -7.59 1.07
N ASP A 88 -8.05 -7.58 1.78
CA ASP A 88 -9.35 -8.08 1.34
C ASP A 88 -10.16 -7.10 0.47
N ARG A 89 -9.66 -5.87 0.30
CA ARG A 89 -10.37 -4.76 -0.37
C ARG A 89 -9.45 -4.04 -1.34
N PHE A 90 -10.01 -3.47 -2.40
CA PHE A 90 -9.20 -2.67 -3.33
C PHE A 90 -8.70 -1.39 -2.65
N VAL A 91 -7.43 -1.09 -2.86
CA VAL A 91 -6.77 0.15 -2.44
C VAL A 91 -6.08 0.74 -3.66
N GLU A 92 -6.00 2.07 -3.74
CA GLU A 92 -5.54 2.77 -4.95
C GLU A 92 -4.11 2.39 -5.34
N ASP A 93 -3.27 2.22 -4.32
CA ASP A 93 -1.85 1.95 -4.49
C ASP A 93 -1.52 0.49 -4.78
N ARG A 94 -2.46 -0.44 -4.58
CA ARG A 94 -2.28 -1.85 -4.91
C ARG A 94 -2.82 -2.16 -6.29
N VAL A 95 -1.99 -1.80 -7.25
CA VAL A 95 -2.29 -1.86 -8.68
C VAL A 95 -1.13 -2.51 -9.43
N PHE A 96 -1.46 -3.26 -10.48
CA PHE A 96 -0.51 -3.63 -11.52
C PHE A 96 -0.70 -2.67 -12.69
N ARG A 97 0.28 -1.79 -12.90
CA ARG A 97 0.32 -0.85 -14.02
C ARG A 97 1.09 -1.46 -15.17
N ILE A 98 0.50 -1.48 -16.35
CA ILE A 98 1.14 -2.09 -17.51
C ILE A 98 1.08 -1.10 -18.65
N SER A 99 2.23 -0.84 -19.27
CA SER A 99 2.32 -0.10 -20.52
C SER A 99 2.97 -1.00 -21.56
N MET A 100 2.37 -1.08 -22.74
CA MET A 100 2.90 -1.90 -23.81
C MET A 100 2.64 -1.29 -25.18
N ARG A 101 3.63 -1.36 -26.08
CA ARG A 101 3.44 -1.04 -27.49
C ARG A 101 2.89 -2.24 -28.23
N VAL A 102 1.80 -2.08 -28.96
CA VAL A 102 1.09 -3.18 -29.60
C VAL A 102 0.86 -2.86 -31.08
N PRO A 103 1.10 -3.80 -32.01
CA PRO A 103 0.75 -3.60 -33.41
C PRO A 103 -0.77 -3.58 -33.58
N MET A 104 -1.26 -2.73 -34.49
CA MET A 104 -2.71 -2.57 -34.75
C MET A 104 -3.39 -3.89 -35.14
N THR A 105 -2.66 -4.82 -35.75
CA THR A 105 -3.15 -6.15 -36.13
C THR A 105 -3.52 -7.04 -34.94
N ALA A 106 -2.95 -6.81 -33.75
CA ALA A 106 -3.26 -7.59 -32.55
C ALA A 106 -4.70 -7.36 -32.03
N PHE A 107 -5.35 -6.26 -32.44
CA PHE A 107 -6.73 -5.95 -32.03
C PHE A 107 -7.79 -6.58 -32.94
N LEU A 108 -7.38 -7.18 -34.06
CA LEU A 108 -8.27 -7.82 -35.03
C LEU A 108 -8.77 -9.16 -34.53
N ALA A 109 -10.06 -9.44 -34.73
CA ALA A 109 -10.57 -10.80 -34.69
C ALA A 109 -10.26 -11.53 -36.02
N GLU A 110 -10.43 -12.85 -36.02
CA GLU A 110 -10.24 -13.66 -37.21
C GLU A 110 -11.12 -13.16 -38.38
N GLY A 111 -10.48 -12.89 -39.52
CA GLY A 111 -11.15 -12.38 -40.71
C GLY A 111 -11.47 -10.88 -40.72
N GLU A 112 -11.16 -10.12 -39.66
CA GLU A 112 -11.26 -8.67 -39.66
C GLU A 112 -10.07 -8.02 -40.38
N THR A 113 -10.30 -6.86 -41.00
CA THR A 113 -9.25 -5.99 -41.53
C THR A 113 -9.20 -4.69 -40.74
N LEU A 114 -8.04 -4.02 -40.74
CA LEU A 114 -7.92 -2.72 -40.09
C LEU A 114 -8.89 -1.70 -40.71
N PRO A 115 -9.53 -0.85 -39.90
CA PRO A 115 -10.33 0.25 -40.41
C PRO A 115 -9.44 1.33 -41.06
N ASP A 116 -10.08 2.31 -41.70
CA ASP A 116 -9.37 3.46 -42.27
C ASP A 116 -8.44 4.11 -41.23
N PRO A 117 -7.28 4.64 -41.64
CA PRO A 117 -6.27 5.16 -40.72
C PRO A 117 -6.80 6.16 -39.68
N VAL A 118 -7.78 6.99 -40.05
CA VAL A 118 -8.41 7.97 -39.16
C VAL A 118 -9.18 7.34 -37.99
N TYR A 119 -9.64 6.09 -38.12
CA TYR A 119 -10.39 5.37 -37.09
C TYR A 119 -9.53 4.39 -36.28
N ARG A 120 -8.27 4.18 -36.64
CA ARG A 120 -7.40 3.19 -35.99
C ARG A 120 -7.14 3.46 -34.50
N PRO A 121 -6.87 4.70 -34.05
CA PRO A 121 -6.68 4.97 -32.62
C PRO A 121 -7.94 4.63 -31.80
N VAL A 122 -9.11 5.04 -32.29
CA VAL A 122 -10.40 4.76 -31.65
C VAL A 122 -10.71 3.26 -31.65
N PHE A 123 -10.38 2.56 -32.74
CA PHE A 123 -10.54 1.11 -32.83
C PHE A 123 -9.67 0.38 -31.80
N ALA A 124 -8.40 0.76 -31.67
CA ALA A 124 -7.50 0.19 -30.67
C ALA A 124 -8.02 0.42 -29.24
N ASP A 125 -8.47 1.64 -28.94
CA ASP A 125 -9.01 1.97 -27.61
C ASP A 125 -10.22 1.11 -27.24
N ILE A 126 -11.19 0.97 -28.16
CA ILE A 126 -12.37 0.12 -27.96
C ILE A 126 -11.99 -1.36 -27.78
N ARG A 127 -10.93 -1.83 -28.43
CA ARG A 127 -10.50 -3.23 -28.42
C ARG A 127 -9.47 -3.55 -27.32
N ALA A 128 -8.84 -2.55 -26.70
CA ALA A 128 -7.82 -2.73 -25.67
C ALA A 128 -8.26 -3.63 -24.51
N PRO A 129 -9.49 -3.51 -23.94
CA PRO A 129 -9.94 -4.41 -22.88
C PRO A 129 -9.98 -5.89 -23.28
N ARG A 130 -10.21 -6.19 -24.58
CA ARG A 130 -10.24 -7.58 -25.09
C ARG A 130 -8.85 -8.18 -25.17
N LEU A 131 -7.85 -7.40 -25.59
CA LEU A 131 -6.47 -7.86 -25.72
C LEU A 131 -5.92 -8.38 -24.39
N VAL A 132 -6.35 -7.78 -23.28
CA VAL A 132 -5.80 -8.06 -21.94
C VAL A 132 -6.75 -8.79 -21.00
N ALA A 133 -7.86 -9.30 -21.50
CA ALA A 133 -8.91 -9.94 -20.69
C ALA A 133 -8.38 -11.09 -19.81
N GLY A 134 -7.29 -11.76 -20.23
CA GLY A 134 -6.66 -12.85 -19.48
C GLY A 134 -5.81 -12.43 -18.27
N MET A 135 -5.40 -11.17 -18.16
CA MET A 135 -4.44 -10.75 -17.14
C MET A 135 -4.96 -10.87 -15.71
N CYS A 136 -6.25 -10.60 -15.49
CA CYS A 136 -6.84 -10.81 -14.17
C CYS A 136 -6.84 -12.29 -13.78
N GLY A 137 -7.02 -13.22 -14.73
CA GLY A 137 -6.91 -14.65 -14.45
C GLY A 137 -5.53 -15.02 -13.93
N MET A 138 -4.47 -14.50 -14.56
CA MET A 138 -3.08 -14.74 -14.13
C MET A 138 -2.82 -14.28 -12.69
N LEU A 139 -3.34 -13.11 -12.29
CA LEU A 139 -3.23 -12.61 -10.92
C LEU A 139 -3.97 -13.50 -9.93
N LEU A 140 -5.20 -13.89 -10.26
CA LEU A 140 -6.05 -14.74 -9.41
C LEU A 140 -5.44 -16.13 -9.19
N ASP A 141 -4.87 -16.71 -10.24
CA ASP A 141 -4.19 -18.01 -10.18
C ASP A 141 -2.94 -17.93 -9.29
N ALA A 142 -2.23 -16.80 -9.31
CA ALA A 142 -0.97 -16.66 -8.61
C ALA A 142 -1.12 -16.28 -7.11
N TRP A 143 -1.82 -15.20 -6.75
CA TRP A 143 -2.01 -14.80 -5.34
C TRP A 143 -3.20 -13.88 -5.06
N ALA A 144 -3.81 -13.27 -6.09
CA ALA A 144 -4.87 -12.29 -5.88
C ALA A 144 -6.17 -12.97 -5.40
N GLY A 145 -6.87 -12.34 -4.46
CA GLY A 145 -8.20 -12.81 -4.02
C GLY A 145 -9.30 -12.42 -5.02
N SER A 146 -9.17 -11.22 -5.56
CA SER A 146 -10.04 -10.60 -6.56
C SER A 146 -9.19 -9.71 -7.47
N CYS A 147 -9.58 -9.57 -8.73
CA CYS A 147 -8.95 -8.67 -9.69
C CYS A 147 -10.02 -7.90 -10.47
N ARG A 148 -9.76 -6.62 -10.73
CA ARG A 148 -10.62 -5.76 -11.54
C ARG A 148 -9.76 -4.91 -12.46
N MET A 149 -10.09 -4.94 -13.75
CA MET A 149 -9.56 -4.00 -14.72
C MET A 149 -10.17 -2.61 -14.45
N GLY A 150 -9.30 -1.64 -14.19
CA GLY A 150 -9.68 -0.25 -13.97
C GLY A 150 -9.69 0.53 -15.27
N GLU A 151 -8.53 0.61 -15.89
CA GLU A 151 -8.31 1.29 -17.17
C GLU A 151 -7.60 0.32 -18.12
N ALA A 152 -7.98 0.35 -19.39
CA ALA A 152 -7.33 -0.39 -20.46
C ALA A 152 -7.65 0.34 -21.76
N GLY A 153 -6.70 1.13 -22.25
CA GLY A 153 -6.95 2.02 -23.38
C GLY A 153 -5.66 2.51 -24.01
N VAL A 154 -5.82 3.26 -25.09
CA VAL A 154 -4.71 3.88 -25.81
C VAL A 154 -4.18 5.06 -25.00
N ARG A 155 -2.85 5.12 -24.84
CA ARG A 155 -2.19 6.23 -24.15
C ARG A 155 -2.13 7.46 -25.06
N GLY A 156 -2.99 8.44 -24.82
CA GLY A 156 -2.96 9.73 -25.53
C GLY A 156 -2.97 9.58 -27.06
N GLU A 157 -2.14 10.36 -27.76
CA GLU A 157 -1.96 10.28 -29.23
C GLU A 157 -0.77 9.39 -29.61
N SER A 158 -0.65 8.19 -29.04
CA SER A 158 0.50 7.28 -29.24
C SER A 158 0.46 6.44 -30.52
N TYR A 159 -0.52 6.64 -31.39
CA TYR A 159 -0.60 5.89 -32.64
C TYR A 159 0.51 6.33 -33.60
N ASP A 160 1.36 5.38 -34.00
CA ASP A 160 2.42 5.56 -34.97
C ASP A 160 1.99 5.00 -36.35
N PRO A 161 1.79 5.85 -37.37
CA PRO A 161 1.42 5.41 -38.70
C PRO A 161 2.55 4.73 -39.48
N GLU A 162 3.82 4.94 -39.12
CA GLU A 162 4.96 4.32 -39.82
C GLU A 162 5.12 2.86 -39.42
N THR A 163 4.95 2.56 -38.13
CA THR A 163 5.06 1.20 -37.59
C THR A 163 3.72 0.50 -37.42
N GLU A 164 2.60 1.21 -37.63
CA GLU A 164 1.23 0.75 -37.37
C GLU A 164 1.07 0.19 -35.93
N THR A 165 1.62 0.91 -34.94
CA THR A 165 1.56 0.51 -33.52
C THR A 165 0.89 1.59 -32.67
N VAL A 166 0.52 1.21 -31.44
CA VAL A 166 -0.05 2.11 -30.45
C VAL A 166 0.44 1.71 -29.06
N GLU A 167 0.60 2.68 -28.16
CA GLU A 167 0.88 2.39 -26.75
C GLU A 167 -0.43 2.21 -25.99
N LEU A 168 -0.52 1.10 -25.26
CA LEU A 168 -1.60 0.86 -24.31
C LEU A 168 -1.14 1.21 -22.90
N GLU A 169 -2.06 1.74 -22.10
CA GLU A 169 -1.94 1.83 -20.65
C GLU A 169 -3.06 1.00 -20.01
N LEU A 170 -2.67 0.17 -19.05
CA LEU A 170 -3.57 -0.69 -18.31
C LEU A 170 -3.34 -0.59 -16.81
N ARG A 171 -4.43 -0.68 -16.06
CA ARG A 171 -4.41 -0.69 -14.60
C ARG A 171 -5.29 -1.82 -14.09
N LEU A 172 -4.68 -2.78 -13.41
CA LEU A 172 -5.38 -3.88 -12.75
C LEU A 172 -5.34 -3.65 -11.24
N TYR A 173 -6.49 -3.44 -10.64
CA TYR A 173 -6.62 -3.40 -9.18
C TYR A 173 -6.80 -4.82 -8.66
N TYR A 174 -6.14 -5.15 -7.55
CA TYR A 174 -6.26 -6.47 -6.95
C TYR A 174 -6.36 -6.44 -5.42
N THR A 175 -7.06 -7.43 -4.89
CA THR A 175 -6.98 -7.84 -3.47
C THR A 175 -6.00 -9.00 -3.38
N GLN A 176 -5.43 -9.25 -2.20
CA GLN A 176 -4.59 -10.44 -2.00
C GLN A 176 -5.35 -11.50 -1.20
N LYS A 177 -5.11 -12.77 -1.53
CA LYS A 177 -5.54 -13.86 -0.66
C LYS A 177 -4.90 -13.68 0.72
N PRO A 178 -5.58 -14.08 1.80
CA PRO A 178 -4.92 -14.20 3.09
C PRO A 178 -3.68 -15.09 2.94
N GLY A 179 -2.51 -14.57 3.31
CA GLY A 179 -1.29 -15.38 3.34
C GLY A 179 -1.39 -16.49 4.38
N GLU A 180 -0.58 -17.53 4.24
CA GLU A 180 -0.58 -18.66 5.19
C GLU A 180 0.00 -18.26 6.55
N VAL A 181 0.89 -17.26 6.55
CA VAL A 181 1.47 -16.68 7.77
C VAL A 181 0.55 -15.58 8.29
N PRO A 182 0.02 -15.70 9.52
CA PRO A 182 -0.80 -14.65 10.13
C PRO A 182 0.04 -13.39 10.36
N LEU A 183 -0.63 -12.23 10.36
CA LEU A 183 0.05 -10.98 10.73
C LEU A 183 0.55 -11.08 12.17
N PRO A 184 1.82 -10.72 12.43
CA PRO A 184 2.35 -10.71 13.78
C PRO A 184 1.80 -9.51 14.58
N ASP A 185 2.13 -9.45 15.87
CA ASP A 185 1.88 -8.24 16.66
C ASP A 185 2.70 -7.06 16.08
N LEU A 186 1.98 -6.11 15.50
CA LEU A 186 2.54 -4.97 14.79
C LEU A 186 3.31 -4.01 15.72
N LYS A 187 3.14 -4.11 17.05
CA LYS A 187 3.90 -3.30 18.02
C LYS A 187 5.30 -3.86 18.30
N SER A 188 5.50 -5.15 18.04
CA SER A 188 6.77 -5.85 18.24
C SER A 188 7.49 -6.16 16.93
N HIS A 189 6.98 -5.65 15.81
CA HIS A 189 7.53 -5.85 14.48
C HIS A 189 7.71 -4.53 13.75
N VAL A 190 8.65 -4.51 12.82
CA VAL A 190 8.88 -3.43 11.88
C VAL A 190 8.53 -3.90 10.48
N MET A 191 8.05 -2.99 9.64
CA MET A 191 7.83 -3.25 8.23
C MET A 191 9.15 -3.06 7.49
N GLN A 192 9.50 -4.05 6.67
CA GLN A 192 10.52 -3.94 5.65
C GLN A 192 9.84 -3.83 4.29
N GLN A 193 10.51 -3.14 3.36
CA GLN A 193 10.09 -3.04 1.98
C GLN A 193 11.30 -3.20 1.09
N ASP A 194 11.09 -3.86 -0.04
CA ASP A 194 12.10 -3.95 -1.09
C ASP A 194 11.42 -3.98 -2.47
N TRP A 195 12.24 -3.94 -3.52
CA TRP A 195 11.78 -3.98 -4.89
C TRP A 195 12.66 -4.88 -5.76
N LEU A 196 12.06 -5.46 -6.79
CA LEU A 196 12.70 -6.38 -7.72
C LEU A 196 12.63 -5.77 -9.10
N ASN A 197 13.78 -5.73 -9.77
CA ASN A 197 13.83 -5.56 -11.21
C ASN A 197 13.52 -6.90 -11.91
N VAL A 198 12.30 -6.98 -12.45
CA VAL A 198 11.84 -7.77 -13.60
C VAL A 198 12.95 -8.40 -14.45
N ALA A 199 13.48 -7.53 -15.31
CA ALA A 199 14.43 -7.85 -16.35
C ALA A 199 15.71 -8.45 -15.79
N ALA A 200 16.20 -7.94 -14.66
CA ALA A 200 17.40 -8.45 -14.02
C ALA A 200 17.24 -9.90 -13.52
N ARG A 201 16.01 -10.31 -13.12
CA ARG A 201 15.74 -11.67 -12.65
C ARG A 201 15.61 -12.68 -13.79
N LEU A 202 14.94 -12.32 -14.89
CA LEU A 202 14.72 -13.21 -16.04
C LEU A 202 16.01 -13.44 -16.85
N GLY A 203 16.88 -12.43 -16.91
CA GLY A 203 18.09 -12.49 -17.71
C GLY A 203 17.82 -12.39 -19.22
N LYS A 204 18.88 -12.18 -20.00
CA LYS A 204 18.78 -11.78 -21.41
C LYS A 204 18.06 -12.81 -22.30
N GLN A 205 18.31 -14.10 -22.09
CA GLN A 205 17.75 -15.16 -22.94
C GLN A 205 16.23 -15.28 -22.82
N GLU A 206 15.68 -15.12 -21.62
CA GLU A 206 14.22 -15.15 -21.41
C GLU A 206 13.54 -13.90 -21.99
N LEU A 207 14.22 -12.74 -21.98
CA LEU A 207 13.69 -11.50 -22.54
C LEU A 207 13.61 -11.54 -24.08
N GLU A 208 14.67 -11.96 -24.76
CA GLU A 208 14.75 -11.93 -26.24
C GLU A 208 13.66 -12.75 -26.96
N GLY A 209 13.16 -13.80 -26.31
CA GLY A 209 12.15 -14.70 -26.88
C GLY A 209 10.72 -14.41 -26.47
N ALA A 210 10.49 -13.49 -25.54
CA ALA A 210 9.19 -13.33 -24.88
C ALA A 210 8.37 -12.18 -25.46
N ASP A 211 7.06 -12.41 -25.58
CA ASP A 211 6.10 -11.34 -25.85
C ASP A 211 5.65 -10.60 -24.59
N ALA A 212 4.89 -9.50 -24.75
CA ALA A 212 4.39 -8.69 -23.64
C ALA A 212 3.56 -9.49 -22.62
N MET A 213 2.77 -10.47 -23.07
CA MET A 213 1.91 -11.28 -22.20
C MET A 213 2.73 -12.30 -21.42
N GLU A 214 3.73 -12.91 -22.05
CA GLU A 214 4.68 -13.80 -21.40
C GLU A 214 5.50 -13.06 -20.34
N LEU A 215 5.92 -11.83 -20.62
CA LEU A 215 6.65 -10.98 -19.66
C LEU A 215 5.75 -10.47 -18.52
N ALA A 216 4.46 -10.19 -18.80
CA ALA A 216 3.49 -9.91 -17.75
C ALA A 216 3.30 -11.13 -16.82
N ALA A 217 3.16 -12.32 -17.40
CA ALA A 217 3.06 -13.57 -16.63
C ALA A 217 4.35 -13.84 -15.83
N ALA A 218 5.52 -13.55 -16.39
CA ALA A 218 6.80 -13.68 -15.70
C ALA A 218 6.93 -12.70 -14.53
N THR A 219 6.51 -11.45 -14.71
CA THR A 219 6.43 -10.43 -13.64
C THR A 219 5.52 -10.90 -12.51
N ILE A 220 4.36 -11.46 -12.87
CA ILE A 220 3.41 -12.02 -11.92
C ILE A 220 4.07 -13.17 -11.13
N ARG A 221 4.62 -14.17 -11.82
CA ARG A 221 5.30 -15.31 -11.15
C ARG A 221 6.45 -14.88 -10.25
N ALA A 222 7.24 -13.88 -10.66
CA ALA A 222 8.33 -13.34 -9.86
C ALA A 222 7.81 -12.75 -8.54
N ALA A 223 6.73 -11.96 -8.59
CA ALA A 223 6.10 -11.39 -7.40
C ALA A 223 5.59 -12.48 -6.44
N ALA A 224 4.89 -13.49 -6.97
CA ALA A 224 4.41 -14.62 -6.18
C ALA A 224 5.56 -15.36 -5.48
N GLY A 225 6.64 -15.63 -6.22
CA GLY A 225 7.82 -16.33 -5.73
C GLY A 225 8.50 -15.60 -4.57
N ILE A 226 8.61 -14.27 -4.64
CA ILE A 226 9.20 -13.48 -3.56
C ILE A 226 8.44 -13.66 -2.25
N CYS A 227 7.11 -13.53 -2.27
CA CYS A 227 6.36 -13.69 -1.03
C CYS A 227 6.33 -15.14 -0.54
N ALA A 228 6.35 -16.14 -1.44
CA ALA A 228 6.51 -17.53 -1.03
C ALA A 228 7.85 -17.78 -0.30
N GLU A 229 8.96 -17.19 -0.77
CA GLU A 229 10.28 -17.29 -0.13
C GLU A 229 10.30 -16.60 1.26
N VAL A 230 9.58 -15.49 1.42
CA VAL A 230 9.45 -14.78 2.71
C VAL A 230 8.55 -15.55 3.68
N GLU A 231 7.40 -16.05 3.22
CA GLU A 231 6.47 -16.83 4.04
C GLU A 231 7.07 -18.17 4.47
N ALA A 232 7.92 -18.78 3.65
CA ALA A 232 8.70 -19.97 4.03
C ALA A 232 9.66 -19.72 5.23
N ARG A 233 10.00 -18.45 5.51
CA ARG A 233 10.76 -18.03 6.71
C ARG A 233 9.86 -17.67 7.90
N GLY A 234 8.55 -17.88 7.78
CA GLY A 234 7.56 -17.56 8.82
C GLY A 234 7.23 -16.06 8.93
N GLN A 235 7.47 -15.28 7.87
CA GLN A 235 7.22 -13.84 7.85
C GLN A 235 6.02 -13.53 6.96
N ALA A 236 5.08 -12.70 7.45
CA ALA A 236 3.97 -12.24 6.63
C ALA A 236 4.47 -11.32 5.51
N CYS A 237 4.19 -11.66 4.25
CA CYS A 237 4.62 -10.90 3.07
C CYS A 237 3.44 -10.44 2.22
N ARG A 238 3.52 -9.22 1.66
CA ARG A 238 2.48 -8.66 0.80
C ARG A 238 3.09 -7.95 -0.41
N ILE A 239 2.51 -8.18 -1.59
CA ILE A 239 2.88 -7.50 -2.84
C ILE A 239 2.18 -6.13 -2.91
N LEU A 240 2.93 -5.05 -2.76
CA LEU A 240 2.36 -3.71 -2.65
C LEU A 240 2.01 -3.12 -4.01
N LYS A 241 2.96 -3.12 -4.94
CA LYS A 241 2.86 -2.45 -6.25
C LYS A 241 3.54 -3.30 -7.30
N MET A 242 3.01 -3.27 -8.52
CA MET A 242 3.70 -3.83 -9.67
C MET A 242 3.59 -2.88 -10.85
N SER A 243 4.66 -2.79 -11.63
CA SER A 243 4.65 -2.11 -12.91
C SER A 243 5.37 -2.91 -13.97
N MET A 244 4.93 -2.74 -15.21
CA MET A 244 5.57 -3.26 -16.39
C MET A 244 5.50 -2.21 -17.49
N GLN A 245 6.60 -2.00 -18.18
CA GLN A 245 6.65 -1.31 -19.46
C GLN A 245 7.34 -2.22 -20.46
N TRP A 246 6.75 -2.34 -21.65
CA TRP A 246 7.30 -3.14 -22.74
C TRP A 246 7.12 -2.42 -24.07
N ASP A 247 8.23 -2.02 -24.68
CA ASP A 247 8.23 -1.47 -26.05
C ASP A 247 8.81 -2.47 -27.04
N SER A 248 9.77 -3.29 -26.60
CA SER A 248 10.36 -4.40 -27.35
C SER A 248 11.01 -5.38 -26.37
N PRO A 249 11.44 -6.58 -26.80
CA PRO A 249 12.19 -7.50 -25.95
C PRO A 249 13.41 -6.89 -25.25
N GLU A 250 14.11 -5.96 -25.94
CA GLU A 250 15.28 -5.26 -25.40
C GLU A 250 14.91 -4.08 -24.50
N ASP A 251 13.67 -3.61 -24.59
CA ASP A 251 13.14 -2.44 -23.88
C ASP A 251 11.97 -2.85 -22.97
N PHE A 252 12.29 -3.80 -22.08
CA PHE A 252 11.40 -4.27 -21.03
C PHE A 252 11.87 -3.73 -19.68
N THR A 253 10.95 -3.12 -18.94
CA THR A 253 11.11 -2.87 -17.51
C THR A 253 9.97 -3.51 -16.75
N GLY A 254 10.31 -4.25 -15.69
CA GLY A 254 9.34 -4.82 -14.76
C GLY A 254 9.78 -4.48 -13.35
N GLN A 255 8.85 -4.02 -12.52
CA GLN A 255 9.11 -3.75 -11.12
C GLN A 255 8.03 -4.40 -10.26
N VAL A 256 8.46 -5.05 -9.19
CA VAL A 256 7.59 -5.53 -8.11
C VAL A 256 8.08 -4.90 -6.83
N THR A 257 7.18 -4.27 -6.08
CA THR A 257 7.44 -3.79 -4.72
C THR A 257 6.67 -4.68 -3.76
N TRP A 258 7.33 -5.19 -2.73
CA TRP A 258 6.72 -5.98 -1.67
C TRP A 258 7.19 -5.51 -0.32
N ALA A 259 6.43 -5.87 0.70
CA ALA A 259 6.79 -5.62 2.08
C ALA A 259 6.57 -6.88 2.93
N TRP A 260 7.27 -6.94 4.05
CA TRP A 260 7.13 -8.00 5.03
C TRP A 260 7.37 -7.49 6.45
N MET A 261 6.95 -8.27 7.44
CA MET A 261 7.17 -7.94 8.84
C MET A 261 8.38 -8.68 9.40
N GLU A 262 9.27 -7.94 10.05
CA GLU A 262 10.39 -8.50 10.81
C GLU A 262 10.27 -8.17 12.29
N PRO A 263 10.79 -9.02 13.19
CA PRO A 263 10.87 -8.69 14.60
C PRO A 263 11.60 -7.36 14.80
N MET A 264 11.09 -6.53 15.68
CA MET A 264 11.70 -5.26 16.02
C MET A 264 13.13 -5.49 16.56
N PRO A 265 14.14 -4.72 16.08
CA PRO A 265 15.50 -4.83 16.59
C PRO A 265 15.58 -4.55 18.09
N LYS A 266 16.52 -5.22 18.77
CA LYS A 266 16.78 -4.97 20.19
C LYS A 266 17.14 -3.50 20.43
N GLY A 267 16.50 -2.87 21.41
CA GLY A 267 16.74 -1.47 21.79
C GLY A 267 15.92 -0.45 21.01
N MET A 268 15.14 -0.88 20.03
CA MET A 268 14.09 -0.08 19.43
C MET A 268 12.81 -0.24 20.25
N TYR A 269 12.05 0.85 20.40
CA TYR A 269 10.75 0.85 21.06
C TYR A 269 9.74 1.49 20.12
N PRO A 270 8.50 0.95 20.02
CA PRO A 270 7.47 1.59 19.23
C PRO A 270 7.22 2.99 19.82
N ALA A 271 7.51 4.03 19.05
CA ALA A 271 7.09 5.37 19.42
C ALA A 271 5.56 5.37 19.39
N ALA A 272 4.93 5.77 20.50
CA ALA A 272 3.49 5.98 20.50
C ALA A 272 3.18 7.07 19.46
N PRO A 273 2.18 6.88 18.58
CA PRO A 273 1.81 7.90 17.60
C PRO A 273 1.43 9.19 18.34
N LEU A 274 1.96 10.32 17.87
CA LEU A 274 1.53 11.65 18.29
C LEU A 274 0.15 11.88 17.65
N TYR A 275 -0.93 11.69 18.41
CA TYR A 275 -2.29 12.02 18.00
C TYR A 275 -2.53 13.53 18.05
#